data_AF-K9UI91-F1
#
_entry.id   AF-K9UI91-F1
#
_cell.length_a   1.000
_cell.length_b   1.000
_cell.length_c   1.000
_cell.angle_alpha   90.00
_cell.angle_beta   90.00
_cell.angle_gamma   90.00
#
_symmetry.space_group_name_H-M   'P 1'
#
loop_
_entity.id
_entity.type
_entity.pdbx_description
1 polymer ?
#
loop_
_entity_poly.entity_id
_entity_poly.type
_entity_poly.pdbx_seq_one_letter_code
_entity_poly.pdbx_strand_id
1 'polypeptide(L)'
;MCKKLSRLLLLLLCGCTHTPIESSAQSQTQAPLPNLTAVMQAQTVEIYNDWNGYSDITPILRRYKLRLERQKFVGNAHIAVGGYGAAGIHQQQTTRVAIPADVSKKFLATLAQTPLQVGVYQPRNLRHDDYPSIEIKVIISPQQQVTFSSRSQASNYIPWKVTVTRANTTAAYISNSPIPDRALQVLKPYLASSGIDRIIEQRRYKRKK
;
A
#
# COMPACT_ATOMS: atom_id res chain seq x y z
N MET A 1 33.27 67.81 46.98
CA MET A 1 32.18 68.69 47.47
C MET A 1 30.91 68.36 46.71
N CYS A 2 29.88 67.88 47.42
CA CYS A 2 28.64 67.34 46.90
C CYS A 2 27.75 68.39 46.22
N LYS A 3 27.22 68.05 45.04
CA LYS A 3 25.96 68.60 44.52
C LYS A 3 24.93 67.47 44.48
N LYS A 4 23.89 67.53 45.31
CA LYS A 4 22.73 66.64 45.21
C LYS A 4 21.64 67.34 44.41
N LEU A 5 21.36 66.77 43.25
CA LEU A 5 20.20 67.05 42.43
C LEU A 5 18.98 66.31 42.98
N SER A 6 17.87 67.02 42.99
CA SER A 6 16.53 66.55 43.31
C SER A 6 15.75 66.40 42.01
N ARG A 7 14.90 65.37 41.95
CA ARG A 7 13.54 65.32 41.35
C ARG A 7 13.26 64.03 40.57
N LEU A 8 12.45 63.20 41.20
CA LEU A 8 11.14 62.72 40.75
C LEU A 8 11.03 62.26 39.27
N LEU A 9 10.93 60.94 39.06
CA LEU A 9 10.36 60.37 37.85
C LEU A 9 9.26 59.36 38.23
N LEU A 10 8.05 59.67 37.77
CA LEU A 10 6.82 58.89 37.87
C LEU A 10 6.94 57.66 36.97
N LEU A 11 6.69 56.45 37.49
CA LEU A 11 6.53 55.24 36.69
C LEU A 11 5.10 54.74 36.83
N LEU A 12 4.34 54.85 35.73
CA LEU A 12 3.02 54.25 35.55
C LEU A 12 3.15 52.72 35.52
N LEU A 13 2.41 52.04 36.39
CA LEU A 13 2.22 50.59 36.36
C LEU A 13 1.11 50.26 35.36
N CYS A 14 1.48 49.82 34.15
CA CYS A 14 0.56 49.17 33.22
C CYS A 14 0.37 47.72 33.66
N GLY A 15 -0.80 47.41 34.23
CA GLY A 15 -1.23 46.04 34.52
C GLY A 15 -1.64 45.33 33.24
N CYS A 16 -0.77 44.49 32.68
CA CYS A 16 -1.15 43.51 31.66
C CYS A 16 -1.69 42.26 32.38
N THR A 17 -3.01 42.13 32.45
CA THR A 17 -3.65 40.86 32.81
C THR A 17 -3.44 39.86 31.66
N HIS A 18 -2.42 39.01 31.79
CA HIS A 18 -2.26 37.83 30.94
C HIS A 18 -3.40 36.86 31.27
N THR A 19 -4.40 36.77 30.39
CA THR A 19 -5.30 35.63 30.38
C THR A 19 -4.50 34.39 29.98
N PRO A 20 -4.45 33.34 30.82
CA PRO A 20 -3.82 32.09 30.41
C PRO A 20 -4.66 31.50 29.27
N ILE A 21 -4.01 31.27 28.13
CA ILE A 21 -4.56 30.47 27.05
C ILE A 21 -4.69 29.04 27.61
N GLU A 22 -5.90 28.67 28.01
CA GLU A 22 -6.27 27.29 28.30
C GLU A 22 -6.08 26.47 27.03
N SER A 23 -4.90 25.87 26.92
CA SER A 23 -4.60 24.79 25.98
C SER A 23 -5.51 23.63 26.35
N SER A 24 -6.69 23.61 25.75
CA SER A 24 -7.59 22.46 25.77
C SER A 24 -6.89 21.34 25.01
N ALA A 25 -6.11 20.55 25.75
CA ALA A 25 -5.61 19.27 25.31
C ALA A 25 -6.82 18.36 25.07
N GLN A 26 -7.41 18.46 23.88
CA GLN A 26 -8.37 17.50 23.38
C GLN A 26 -7.64 16.17 23.30
N SER A 27 -7.80 15.36 24.34
CA SER A 27 -7.47 13.94 24.32
C SER A 27 -8.34 13.31 23.23
N GLN A 28 -7.82 13.27 22.01
CA GLN A 28 -8.42 12.52 20.93
C GLN A 28 -8.35 11.05 21.34
N THR A 29 -9.48 10.53 21.82
CA THR A 29 -9.66 9.10 22.06
C THR A 29 -9.40 8.39 20.73
N GLN A 30 -8.20 7.82 20.57
CA GLN A 30 -7.84 7.08 19.36
C GLN A 30 -8.83 5.93 19.21
N ALA A 31 -9.65 5.97 18.16
CA ALA A 31 -10.57 4.89 17.86
C ALA A 31 -9.77 3.56 17.76
N PRO A 32 -10.33 2.45 18.30
CA PRO A 32 -9.63 1.17 18.26
C PRO A 32 -9.33 0.77 16.81
N LEU A 33 -8.14 0.21 16.60
CA LEU A 33 -7.74 -0.29 15.29
C LEU A 33 -8.71 -1.38 14.82
N PRO A 34 -9.09 -1.39 13.54
CA PRO A 34 -10.03 -2.39 13.04
C PRO A 34 -9.35 -3.77 13.00
N ASN A 35 -10.07 -4.79 13.45
CA ASN A 35 -9.69 -6.17 13.22
C ASN A 35 -9.87 -6.54 11.73
N LEU A 36 -8.86 -7.19 11.14
CA LEU A 36 -8.84 -7.60 9.74
C LEU A 36 -9.37 -9.03 9.50
N THR A 37 -9.91 -9.74 10.51
CA THR A 37 -10.51 -11.08 10.35
C THR A 37 -11.59 -11.15 9.28
N ALA A 38 -12.28 -10.04 8.96
CA ALA A 38 -13.25 -9.97 7.89
C ALA A 38 -12.67 -10.28 6.49
N VAL A 39 -11.35 -10.13 6.30
CA VAL A 39 -10.65 -10.55 5.07
C VAL A 39 -10.87 -12.04 4.76
N MET A 40 -11.13 -12.87 5.77
CA MET A 40 -11.44 -14.30 5.58
C MET A 40 -12.74 -14.56 4.83
N GLN A 41 -13.61 -13.55 4.73
CA GLN A 41 -14.91 -13.62 4.04
C GLN A 41 -14.84 -13.08 2.61
N ALA A 42 -13.63 -12.92 2.04
CA ALA A 42 -13.43 -12.39 0.71
C ALA A 42 -14.21 -13.15 -0.36
N GLN A 43 -14.98 -12.43 -1.17
CA GLN A 43 -15.63 -12.97 -2.36
C GLN A 43 -14.77 -12.81 -3.61
N THR A 44 -14.02 -11.71 -3.68
CA THR A 44 -13.11 -11.41 -4.78
C THR A 44 -11.80 -10.87 -4.22
N VAL A 45 -10.70 -11.26 -4.84
CA VAL A 45 -9.37 -10.72 -4.59
C VAL A 45 -8.84 -10.20 -5.92
N GLU A 46 -8.49 -8.92 -5.94
CA GLU A 46 -7.76 -8.32 -7.05
C GLU A 46 -6.32 -8.05 -6.61
N ILE A 47 -5.34 -8.46 -7.42
CA ILE A 47 -3.92 -8.23 -7.15
C ILE A 47 -3.35 -7.46 -8.33
N TYR A 48 -2.70 -6.35 -8.04
CA TYR A 48 -1.95 -5.55 -9.01
C TYR A 48 -0.51 -5.55 -8.53
N ASN A 49 0.41 -6.05 -9.33
CA ASN A 49 1.84 -5.99 -9.06
C ASN A 49 2.50 -5.44 -10.32
N ASP A 50 2.43 -4.12 -10.42
CA ASP A 50 2.86 -3.37 -11.57
C ASP A 50 4.23 -2.75 -11.26
N TRP A 51 5.08 -2.71 -12.27
CA TRP A 51 6.40 -2.13 -12.19
C TRP A 51 6.59 -1.17 -13.34
N ASN A 52 6.82 0.10 -12.98
CA ASN A 52 7.15 1.16 -13.92
C ASN A 52 8.58 1.61 -13.66
N GLY A 53 9.26 2.08 -14.70
CA GLY A 53 10.64 2.54 -14.62
C GLY A 53 11.16 2.95 -15.98
N TYR A 54 12.46 3.23 -16.06
CA TYR A 54 13.14 3.61 -17.31
C TYR A 54 13.78 2.43 -18.06
N SER A 55 13.35 1.20 -17.77
CA SER A 55 13.85 0.00 -18.44
C SER A 55 13.25 -0.19 -19.83
N ASP A 56 13.95 -0.92 -20.69
CA ASP A 56 13.51 -1.31 -22.03
C ASP A 56 12.38 -2.35 -22.04
N ILE A 57 11.99 -2.87 -20.88
CA ILE A 57 10.88 -3.84 -20.73
C ILE A 57 9.75 -3.30 -19.85
N THR A 58 9.83 -2.05 -19.37
CA THR A 58 8.76 -1.42 -18.61
C THR A 58 7.73 -0.72 -19.52
N PRO A 59 6.46 -0.59 -19.11
CA PRO A 59 5.86 -1.14 -17.87
C PRO A 59 5.78 -2.67 -17.85
N ILE A 60 5.96 -3.29 -16.69
CA ILE A 60 5.58 -4.69 -16.44
C ILE A 60 4.31 -4.68 -15.61
N LEU A 61 3.21 -5.20 -16.16
CA LEU A 61 1.92 -5.27 -15.50
C LEU A 61 1.62 -6.72 -15.12
N ARG A 62 1.25 -6.96 -13.86
CA ARG A 62 0.81 -8.28 -13.37
C ARG A 62 -0.47 -8.11 -12.60
N ARG A 63 -1.60 -8.36 -13.25
CA ARG A 63 -2.92 -8.09 -12.70
C ARG A 63 -3.73 -9.37 -12.62
N TYR A 64 -4.35 -9.60 -11.48
CA TYR A 64 -5.12 -10.81 -11.21
C TYR A 64 -6.48 -10.40 -10.69
N LYS A 65 -7.53 -10.99 -11.24
CA LYS A 65 -8.89 -10.88 -10.70
C LYS A 65 -9.40 -12.26 -10.40
N LEU A 66 -9.52 -12.55 -9.11
CA LEU A 66 -9.79 -13.89 -8.58
C LEU A 66 -11.10 -13.86 -7.82
N ARG A 67 -12.03 -14.75 -8.17
CA ARG A 67 -13.30 -14.93 -7.49
C ARG A 67 -13.29 -16.21 -6.66
N LEU A 68 -13.88 -16.18 -5.48
CA LEU A 68 -14.08 -17.36 -4.66
C LEU A 68 -15.20 -18.21 -5.27
N GLU A 69 -14.89 -19.45 -5.64
CA GLU A 69 -15.84 -20.43 -6.14
C GLU A 69 -15.57 -21.77 -5.47
N ARG A 70 -16.56 -22.35 -4.77
CA ARG A 70 -16.38 -23.65 -4.06
C ARG A 70 -15.09 -23.67 -3.21
N GLN A 71 -14.86 -22.59 -2.45
CA GLN A 71 -13.71 -22.38 -1.55
C GLN A 71 -12.33 -22.22 -2.22
N LYS A 72 -12.23 -22.22 -3.56
CA LYS A 72 -11.00 -21.93 -4.30
C LYS A 72 -11.08 -20.57 -4.98
N PHE A 73 -9.94 -19.90 -5.12
CA PHE A 73 -9.85 -18.71 -5.96
C PHE A 73 -9.63 -19.12 -7.42
N VAL A 74 -10.47 -18.61 -8.32
CA VAL A 74 -10.35 -18.83 -9.76
C VAL A 74 -10.51 -17.51 -10.52
N GLY A 75 -9.85 -17.38 -11.65
CA GLY A 75 -9.98 -16.17 -12.45
C GLY A 75 -8.92 -16.08 -13.53
N ASN A 76 -8.53 -14.85 -13.86
CA ASN A 76 -7.58 -14.58 -14.91
C ASN A 76 -6.37 -13.82 -14.37
N ALA A 77 -5.18 -14.24 -14.80
CA ALA A 77 -3.96 -13.47 -14.76
C ALA A 77 -3.82 -12.71 -16.08
N HIS A 78 -3.76 -11.39 -16.02
CA HIS A 78 -3.43 -10.52 -17.14
C HIS A 78 -2.02 -9.97 -16.93
N ILE A 79 -1.16 -10.27 -17.88
CA ILE A 79 0.26 -9.95 -17.85
C ILE A 79 0.55 -9.12 -19.08
N ALA A 80 1.25 -8.00 -18.89
CA ALA A 80 1.65 -7.12 -19.99
C ALA A 80 3.07 -6.60 -19.78
N VAL A 81 3.82 -6.45 -20.88
CA VAL A 81 5.19 -5.94 -20.88
C VAL A 81 5.33 -4.89 -21.98
N GLY A 82 5.80 -3.71 -21.58
CA GLY A 82 6.05 -2.55 -22.42
C GLY A 82 7.47 -2.53 -22.98
N GLY A 83 7.87 -1.41 -23.59
CA GLY A 83 9.17 -1.20 -24.22
C GLY A 83 9.52 0.28 -24.37
N TYR A 84 10.78 0.57 -24.68
CA TYR A 84 11.32 1.94 -24.69
C TYR A 84 10.56 2.85 -25.69
N GLY A 85 10.10 4.02 -25.22
CA GLY A 85 9.42 5.04 -26.02
C GLY A 85 7.91 5.18 -25.72
N ALA A 86 7.28 6.22 -26.29
CA ALA A 86 5.86 6.56 -26.09
C ALA A 86 4.84 5.50 -26.62
N ALA A 87 5.32 4.31 -27.00
CA ALA A 87 4.59 3.31 -27.78
C ALA A 87 4.19 2.07 -26.96
N GLY A 88 3.60 2.27 -25.77
CA GLY A 88 2.63 1.34 -25.18
C GLY A 88 3.08 -0.09 -24.82
N ILE A 89 2.08 -0.90 -24.47
CA ILE A 89 2.23 -2.34 -24.14
C ILE A 89 2.52 -3.10 -25.44
N HIS A 90 3.65 -3.79 -25.55
CA HIS A 90 4.01 -4.51 -26.77
C HIS A 90 3.63 -5.98 -26.74
N GLN A 91 3.57 -6.58 -25.55
CA GLN A 91 3.20 -7.97 -25.36
C GLN A 91 2.26 -8.09 -24.19
N GLN A 92 1.20 -8.88 -24.37
CA GLN A 92 0.23 -9.16 -23.33
C GLN A 92 -0.25 -10.60 -23.44
N GLN A 93 -0.57 -11.19 -22.31
CA GLN A 93 -1.11 -12.52 -22.20
C GLN A 93 -2.15 -12.55 -21.09
N THR A 94 -3.29 -13.18 -21.36
CA THR A 94 -4.29 -13.49 -20.35
C THR A 94 -4.36 -15.01 -20.19
N THR A 95 -4.19 -15.50 -18.96
CA THR A 95 -4.21 -16.94 -18.66
C THR A 95 -5.16 -17.21 -17.51
N ARG A 96 -5.93 -18.29 -17.60
CA ARG A 96 -6.79 -18.73 -16.50
C ARG A 96 -5.93 -19.25 -15.34
N VAL A 97 -6.29 -18.88 -14.12
CA VAL A 97 -5.63 -19.32 -12.88
C VAL A 97 -6.65 -19.97 -11.96
N ALA A 98 -6.23 -21.02 -11.27
CA ALA A 98 -6.97 -21.65 -10.19
C ALA A 98 -6.02 -21.91 -9.02
N ILE A 99 -6.36 -21.38 -7.85
CA ILE A 99 -5.60 -21.51 -6.61
C ILE A 99 -6.36 -22.49 -5.71
N PRO A 100 -5.72 -23.55 -5.20
CA PRO A 100 -6.35 -24.52 -4.29
C PRO A 100 -7.00 -23.87 -3.07
N ALA A 101 -7.98 -24.56 -2.49
CA ALA A 101 -8.79 -24.01 -1.39
C ALA A 101 -7.97 -23.77 -0.11
N ASP A 102 -7.09 -24.70 0.24
CA ASP A 102 -6.16 -24.60 1.37
C ASP A 102 -5.18 -23.42 1.19
N VAL A 103 -4.66 -23.23 -0.03
CA VAL A 103 -3.78 -22.11 -0.39
C VAL A 103 -4.53 -20.78 -0.32
N SER A 104 -5.76 -20.72 -0.84
CA SER A 104 -6.65 -19.55 -0.77
C SER A 104 -6.92 -19.15 0.69
N LYS A 105 -7.24 -20.14 1.54
CA LYS A 105 -7.46 -19.94 2.98
C LYS A 105 -6.19 -19.45 3.68
N LYS A 106 -5.04 -20.06 3.38
CA LYS A 106 -3.74 -19.65 3.96
C LYS A 106 -3.38 -18.22 3.57
N PHE A 107 -3.62 -17.84 2.31
CA PHE A 107 -3.41 -16.47 1.84
C PHE A 107 -4.23 -15.45 2.64
N LEU A 108 -5.56 -15.65 2.74
CA LEU A 108 -6.44 -14.74 3.48
C LEU A 108 -6.12 -14.71 4.98
N ALA A 109 -5.82 -15.88 5.58
CA ALA A 109 -5.46 -15.99 6.98
C ALA A 109 -4.16 -15.24 7.30
N THR A 110 -3.21 -15.27 6.38
CA THR A 110 -1.96 -14.52 6.50
C THR A 110 -2.24 -13.01 6.44
N LEU A 111 -3.02 -12.54 5.47
CA LEU A 111 -3.37 -11.12 5.37
C LEU A 111 -4.12 -10.59 6.60
N ALA A 112 -5.01 -11.40 7.18
CA ALA A 112 -5.79 -11.03 8.36
C ALA A 112 -4.91 -10.76 9.60
N GLN A 113 -3.66 -11.23 9.62
CA GLN A 113 -2.69 -10.99 10.70
C GLN A 113 -1.90 -9.70 10.54
N THR A 114 -2.15 -8.91 9.48
CA THR A 114 -1.40 -7.69 9.21
C THR A 114 -1.60 -6.69 10.36
N PRO A 115 -0.54 -6.29 11.10
CA PRO A 115 -0.67 -5.30 12.14
C PRO A 115 -0.96 -3.94 11.52
N LEU A 116 -1.86 -3.19 12.16
CA LEU A 116 -2.21 -1.83 11.76
C LEU A 116 -1.63 -0.84 12.75
N GLN A 117 -1.26 0.33 12.24
CA GLN A 117 -0.85 1.48 13.04
C GLN A 117 -1.50 2.72 12.43
N VAL A 118 -1.89 3.68 13.29
CA VAL A 118 -2.30 5.00 12.83
C VAL A 118 -1.07 5.74 12.33
N GLY A 119 -1.14 6.34 11.15
CA GLY A 119 -0.03 7.11 10.59
C GLY A 119 -0.24 7.46 9.13
N VAL A 120 0.64 8.32 8.62
CA VAL A 120 0.67 8.69 7.21
C VAL A 120 1.58 7.72 6.48
N TYR A 121 1.06 7.13 5.40
CA TYR A 121 1.86 6.26 4.53
C TYR A 121 2.94 7.07 3.80
N GLN A 122 4.20 6.66 3.96
CA GLN A 122 5.35 7.21 3.25
C GLN A 122 6.18 6.07 2.66
N PRO A 123 6.21 5.89 1.33
CA PRO A 123 7.03 4.86 0.71
C PRO A 123 8.51 5.14 0.95
N ARG A 124 9.31 4.09 1.15
CA ARG A 124 10.77 4.21 1.06
C ARG A 124 11.18 4.13 -0.41
N ASN A 125 11.80 5.19 -0.90
CA ASN A 125 12.36 5.28 -2.24
C ASN A 125 13.89 5.27 -2.12
N LEU A 126 14.53 4.26 -2.69
CA LEU A 126 15.99 4.04 -2.67
C LEU A 126 16.67 4.47 -3.99
N ARG A 127 15.90 4.49 -5.07
CA ARG A 127 16.31 4.79 -6.44
C ARG A 127 15.28 5.69 -7.11
N HIS A 128 15.71 6.45 -8.12
CA HIS A 128 14.86 7.40 -8.83
C HIS A 128 14.17 6.84 -10.06
N ASP A 129 14.56 5.65 -10.54
CA ASP A 129 14.11 5.07 -11.81
C ASP A 129 13.28 3.77 -11.64
N ASP A 130 12.97 3.42 -10.39
CA ASP A 130 12.35 2.16 -9.99
C ASP A 130 11.03 2.43 -9.27
N TYR A 131 9.89 2.21 -9.92
CA TYR A 131 8.58 2.56 -9.37
C TYR A 131 7.69 1.31 -9.23
N PRO A 132 7.92 0.48 -8.19
CA PRO A 132 7.02 -0.62 -7.89
C PRO A 132 5.67 -0.07 -7.43
N SER A 133 4.60 -0.75 -7.82
CA SER A 133 3.25 -0.49 -7.34
C SER A 133 2.54 -1.81 -7.13
N ILE A 134 2.36 -2.18 -5.87
CA ILE A 134 1.67 -3.40 -5.47
C ILE A 134 0.38 -3.05 -4.72
N GLU A 135 -0.71 -3.71 -5.08
CA GLU A 135 -2.02 -3.59 -4.46
C GLU A 135 -2.68 -4.96 -4.35
N ILE A 136 -3.24 -5.25 -3.18
CA ILE A 136 -4.08 -6.41 -2.89
C ILE A 136 -5.40 -5.86 -2.41
N LYS A 137 -6.43 -5.96 -3.25
CA LYS A 137 -7.79 -5.55 -2.91
C LYS A 137 -8.61 -6.78 -2.57
N VAL A 138 -9.03 -6.86 -1.31
CA VAL A 138 -9.90 -7.92 -0.80
C VAL A 138 -11.32 -7.37 -0.72
N ILE A 139 -12.17 -7.82 -1.63
CA ILE A 139 -13.58 -7.42 -1.70
C ILE A 139 -14.41 -8.47 -0.95
N ILE A 140 -15.01 -8.05 0.16
CA ILE A 140 -15.82 -8.90 1.04
C ILE A 140 -17.30 -8.79 0.65
N SER A 141 -17.75 -7.57 0.36
CA SER A 141 -19.08 -7.26 -0.19
C SER A 141 -19.00 -5.97 -1.01
N PRO A 142 -20.06 -5.54 -1.73
CA PRO A 142 -20.07 -4.28 -2.46
C PRO A 142 -19.77 -3.04 -1.61
N GLN A 143 -19.99 -3.13 -0.29
CA GLN A 143 -19.81 -2.05 0.68
C GLN A 143 -18.64 -2.28 1.63
N GLN A 144 -17.92 -3.40 1.50
CA GLN A 144 -16.84 -3.76 2.41
C GLN A 144 -15.64 -4.30 1.66
N GLN A 145 -14.50 -3.62 1.81
CA GLN A 145 -13.24 -4.05 1.25
C GLN A 145 -12.05 -3.66 2.13
N VAL A 146 -10.97 -4.40 1.99
CA VAL A 146 -9.66 -4.07 2.57
C VAL A 146 -8.64 -4.03 1.46
N THR A 147 -7.91 -2.93 1.34
CA THR A 147 -6.85 -2.76 0.34
C THR A 147 -5.51 -2.65 1.04
N PHE A 148 -4.57 -3.54 0.70
CA PHE A 148 -3.17 -3.46 1.10
C PHE A 148 -2.39 -2.95 -0.11
N SER A 149 -1.68 -1.84 0.00
CA SER A 149 -0.90 -1.31 -1.11
C SER A 149 0.46 -0.78 -0.69
N SER A 150 1.43 -0.85 -1.58
CA SER A 150 2.74 -0.26 -1.39
C SER A 150 3.34 0.18 -2.71
N ARG A 151 4.13 1.24 -2.62
CA ARG A 151 5.02 1.77 -3.65
C ARG A 151 6.46 1.82 -3.16
N SER A 152 6.73 1.19 -2.01
CA SER A 152 8.06 1.20 -1.42
C SER A 152 8.99 0.24 -2.16
N GLN A 153 10.22 0.70 -2.39
CA GLN A 153 11.32 -0.09 -2.95
C GLN A 153 12.11 -0.88 -1.88
N ALA A 154 11.76 -0.74 -0.60
CA ALA A 154 12.41 -1.51 0.45
C ALA A 154 11.99 -2.99 0.42
N SER A 155 12.75 -3.82 1.13
CA SER A 155 12.47 -5.26 1.24
C SER A 155 11.04 -5.53 1.71
N ASN A 156 10.37 -6.50 1.07
CA ASN A 156 8.97 -6.88 1.30
C ASN A 156 7.98 -5.72 1.14
N TYR A 157 8.36 -4.68 0.38
CA TYR A 157 7.55 -3.48 0.09
C TYR A 157 7.13 -2.70 1.35
N ILE A 158 7.93 -2.73 2.42
CA ILE A 158 7.62 -2.02 3.68
C ILE A 158 7.98 -0.53 3.58
N PRO A 159 7.12 0.40 4.02
CA PRO A 159 5.82 0.18 4.66
C PRO A 159 4.69 -0.13 3.66
N TRP A 160 3.62 -0.70 4.18
CA TRP A 160 2.36 -0.88 3.46
C TRP A 160 1.33 0.15 3.94
N LYS A 161 0.54 0.69 3.01
CA LYS A 161 -0.73 1.36 3.28
C LYS A 161 -1.82 0.30 3.38
N VAL A 162 -2.66 0.36 4.41
CA VAL A 162 -3.85 -0.48 4.52
C VAL A 162 -5.07 0.41 4.61
N THR A 163 -6.03 0.22 3.71
CA THR A 163 -7.27 0.98 3.67
C THR A 163 -8.43 0.05 3.96
N VAL A 164 -9.26 0.39 4.94
CA VAL A 164 -10.45 -0.37 5.32
C VAL A 164 -11.67 0.47 4.97
N THR A 165 -12.48 -0.02 4.03
CA THR A 165 -13.74 0.60 3.63
C THR A 165 -14.90 -0.21 4.16
N ARG A 166 -15.85 0.45 4.83
CA ARG A 166 -17.10 -0.14 5.34
C ARG A 166 -18.25 0.85 5.11
N ALA A 167 -19.29 0.39 4.41
CA ALA A 167 -20.37 1.24 3.93
C ALA A 167 -19.81 2.45 3.17
N ASN A 168 -19.94 3.65 3.72
CA ASN A 168 -19.48 4.90 3.12
C ASN A 168 -18.27 5.51 3.83
N THR A 169 -17.64 4.75 4.74
CA THR A 169 -16.48 5.21 5.51
C THR A 169 -15.22 4.49 5.04
N THR A 170 -14.13 5.24 4.90
CA THR A 170 -12.81 4.70 4.54
C THR A 170 -11.77 5.24 5.51
N ALA A 171 -11.07 4.33 6.20
CA ALA A 171 -9.96 4.67 7.08
C ALA A 171 -8.66 4.09 6.54
N ALA A 172 -7.57 4.85 6.68
CA ALA A 172 -6.24 4.45 6.24
C ALA A 172 -5.30 4.25 7.44
N TYR A 173 -4.45 3.24 7.32
CA TYR A 173 -3.49 2.80 8.32
C TYR A 173 -2.16 2.48 7.62
N ILE A 174 -1.11 2.36 8.41
CA ILE A 174 0.17 1.85 7.97
C ILE A 174 0.42 0.45 8.56
N SER A 175 1.18 -0.36 7.84
CA SER A 175 1.74 -1.60 8.37
C SER A 175 3.23 -1.66 8.05
N ASN A 176 4.06 -1.73 9.08
CA ASN A 176 5.51 -1.87 8.97
C ASN A 176 5.96 -3.35 8.94
N SER A 177 5.07 -4.25 8.51
CA SER A 177 5.26 -5.70 8.58
C SER A 177 5.41 -6.32 7.18
N PRO A 178 6.21 -7.40 7.03
CA PRO A 178 6.31 -8.14 5.77
C PRO A 178 5.10 -9.02 5.47
N ILE A 179 4.08 -9.06 6.34
CA ILE A 179 2.94 -9.98 6.24
C ILE A 179 2.20 -9.91 4.89
N PRO A 180 1.87 -8.72 4.32
CA PRO A 180 1.20 -8.68 3.02
C PRO A 180 2.03 -9.28 1.88
N ASP A 181 3.35 -9.07 1.87
CA ASP A 181 4.25 -9.75 0.92
C ASP A 181 4.27 -11.27 1.15
N ARG A 182 4.42 -11.72 2.41
CA ARG A 182 4.40 -13.15 2.74
C ARG A 182 3.10 -13.83 2.28
N ALA A 183 1.97 -13.15 2.38
CA ALA A 183 0.71 -13.65 1.84
C ALA A 183 0.81 -13.84 0.32
N LEU A 184 1.35 -12.87 -0.42
CA LEU A 184 1.55 -13.01 -1.87
C LEU A 184 2.50 -14.16 -2.24
N GLN A 185 3.54 -14.42 -1.44
CA GLN A 185 4.44 -15.56 -1.66
C GLN A 185 3.70 -16.91 -1.62
N VAL A 186 2.62 -17.02 -0.82
CA VAL A 186 1.77 -18.23 -0.78
C VAL A 186 1.10 -18.48 -2.14
N LEU A 187 0.74 -17.42 -2.86
CA LEU A 187 0.07 -17.53 -4.16
C LEU A 187 1.05 -17.71 -5.32
N LYS A 188 2.30 -17.25 -5.18
CA LYS A 188 3.30 -17.17 -6.26
C LYS A 188 3.38 -18.43 -7.16
N PRO A 189 3.39 -19.67 -6.65
CA PRO A 189 3.44 -20.87 -7.50
C PRO A 189 2.25 -21.02 -8.46
N TYR A 190 1.12 -20.39 -8.15
CA TYR A 190 -0.13 -20.52 -8.89
C TYR A 190 -0.41 -19.34 -9.82
N LEU A 191 0.32 -18.22 -9.69
CA LEU A 191 0.03 -16.97 -10.40
C LEU A 191 0.54 -16.90 -11.84
N ALA A 192 0.70 -18.03 -12.55
CA ALA A 192 1.09 -18.10 -13.97
C ALA A 192 2.30 -17.20 -14.36
N SER A 193 3.27 -17.03 -13.47
CA SER A 193 4.38 -16.08 -13.64
C SER A 193 5.37 -16.45 -14.75
N SER A 194 5.39 -17.72 -15.17
CA SER A 194 6.27 -18.22 -16.24
C SER A 194 6.04 -17.56 -17.60
N GLY A 195 4.85 -16.98 -17.85
CA GLY A 195 4.58 -16.21 -19.06
C GLY A 195 5.48 -14.97 -19.21
N ILE A 196 5.87 -14.35 -18.09
CA ILE A 196 6.71 -13.14 -18.08
C ILE A 196 8.15 -13.48 -18.36
N ASP A 197 8.67 -14.53 -17.73
CA ASP A 197 10.05 -14.97 -17.94
C ASP A 197 10.26 -15.28 -19.43
N ARG A 198 9.29 -15.95 -20.06
CA ARG A 198 9.28 -16.21 -21.51
C ARG A 198 9.29 -14.92 -22.34
N ILE A 199 8.47 -13.93 -21.99
CA ILE A 199 8.40 -12.63 -22.67
C ILE A 199 9.73 -11.86 -22.55
N ILE A 200 10.28 -11.79 -21.33
CA ILE A 200 11.57 -11.13 -21.05
C ILE A 200 12.71 -11.82 -21.81
N GLU A 201 12.73 -13.15 -21.80
CA GLU A 201 13.74 -13.95 -22.50
C GLU A 201 13.67 -13.76 -24.02
N GLN A 202 12.47 -13.78 -24.61
CA GLN A 202 12.27 -13.49 -26.04
C GLN A 202 12.82 -12.13 -26.45
N ARG A 203 12.66 -11.10 -25.60
CA ARG A 203 13.22 -9.77 -25.87
C ARG A 203 14.73 -9.73 -25.76
N ARG A 204 15.31 -10.33 -24.72
CA ARG A 204 16.77 -10.43 -24.57
C ARG A 204 17.42 -11.14 -25.77
N TYR A 205 16.76 -12.16 -26.32
CA TYR A 205 17.22 -12.86 -27.51
C TYR A 205 17.18 -11.99 -28.78
N LYS A 206 16.11 -11.21 -29.00
CA LYS A 206 15.98 -10.32 -30.16
C LYS A 206 17.02 -9.21 -30.23
N ARG A 207 17.58 -8.75 -29.10
CA ARG A 207 18.62 -7.69 -29.08
C ARG A 207 20.03 -8.19 -29.45
N LYS A 208 20.24 -9.50 -29.51
CA LYS A 208 21.55 -10.12 -29.84
C LYS A 208 21.72 -10.46 -31.32
N LYS A 209 20.69 -10.26 -32.14
CA LYS A 209 20.71 -10.41 -33.59
C LYS A 209 20.62 -9.04 -34.24
#